data_AF-A0A6N2T8S8-F1
#
_entry.id   AF-A0A6N2T8S8-F1
#
_cell.length_a   1.000
_cell.length_b   1.000
_cell.length_c   1.000
_cell.angle_alpha   90.00
_cell.angle_beta   90.00
_cell.angle_gamma   90.00
#
_symmetry.space_group_name_H-M   'P 1'
#
loop_
_entity.id
_entity.type
_entity.pdbx_description
1 polymer ?
#
loop_
_entity_poly.entity_id
_entity_poly.type
_entity_poly.pdbx_seq_one_letter_code
_entity_poly.pdbx_strand_id
1 'polypeptide(L)' 'MSKSTFLMFSWLQVFTAAGFAFSHGSNDIANAVGPFAAIIDTLANNTINPTAEVPPIIMATFGVALVTGLWFMGKEVIK' A
#
# COMPACT_ATOMS: atom_id res chain seq x y z
N MET A 1 5.12 20.99 -33.43
CA MET A 1 4.07 20.93 -32.40
C MET A 1 3.85 19.56 -31.75
N SER A 2 4.46 18.47 -32.23
CA SER A 2 4.20 17.11 -31.69
C SER A 2 4.95 16.78 -30.39
N LYS A 3 6.23 17.14 -30.24
CA LYS A 3 7.06 16.74 -29.07
C LYS A 3 6.54 17.25 -27.72
N SER A 4 6.08 18.50 -27.64
CA SER A 4 5.61 19.10 -26.38
C SER A 4 4.35 18.40 -25.84
N THR A 5 3.44 18.01 -26.74
CA THR A 5 2.22 17.27 -26.39
C THR A 5 2.56 15.88 -25.85
N PHE A 6 3.47 15.15 -26.51
CA PHE A 6 3.94 13.85 -26.01
C PHE A 6 4.59 13.96 -24.63
N LEU A 7 5.40 15.00 -24.40
CA LEU A 7 6.01 15.21 -23.09
C LEU A 7 4.96 15.47 -22.00
N MET A 8 3.96 16.30 -22.28
CA MET A 8 2.85 16.54 -21.34
C MET A 8 2.09 15.25 -21.01
N PHE A 9 1.68 14.48 -22.01
CA PHE A 9 0.96 13.22 -21.76
C PHE A 9 1.82 12.18 -21.04
N SER A 10 3.12 12.11 -21.33
CA SER A 10 4.04 11.22 -20.62
C SER A 10 4.11 11.54 -19.13
N TRP A 11 4.18 12.82 -18.75
CA TRP A 11 4.15 13.22 -17.33
C TRP A 11 2.80 12.94 -16.67
N LEU A 12 1.70 13.18 -17.38
CA LEU A 12 0.36 12.85 -16.88
C LEU A 12 0.21 11.34 -16.65
N GLN A 13 0.74 10.50 -17.53
CA GLN A 13 0.73 9.04 -17.37
C GLN A 13 1.50 8.59 -16.13
N VAL A 14 2.67 9.18 -15.85
CA VAL A 14 3.44 8.89 -14.63
C VAL A 14 2.63 9.25 -13.39
N PHE A 15 1.97 10.41 -13.38
CA PHE A 15 1.13 10.83 -12.26
C PHE A 15 -0.06 9.90 -12.05
N THR A 16 -0.77 9.55 -13.13
CA THR A 16 -1.90 8.62 -13.07
C THR A 16 -1.46 7.23 -12.60
N ALA A 17 -0.34 6.72 -13.11
CA ALA A 17 0.22 5.43 -12.68
C ALA A 17 0.59 5.43 -11.19
N ALA A 18 1.20 6.52 -10.69
CA ALA A 18 1.49 6.67 -9.27
C ALA A 18 0.21 6.69 -8.42
N GLY A 19 -0.84 7.38 -8.87
CA GLY A 19 -2.14 7.39 -8.21
C GLY A 19 -2.80 6.01 -8.14
N PHE A 20 -2.76 5.25 -9.23
CA PHE A 20 -3.23 3.86 -9.26
C PHE A 20 -2.45 2.96 -8.31
N ALA A 21 -1.12 3.05 -8.32
CA ALA A 21 -0.25 2.29 -7.43
C ALA A 21 -0.53 2.61 -5.95
N PHE A 22 -0.76 3.87 -5.61
CA PHE A 22 -1.10 4.30 -4.25
C PHE A 22 -2.46 3.76 -3.79
N SER A 23 -3.49 3.89 -4.63
CA SER A 23 -4.84 3.39 -4.32
C SER A 23 -4.86 1.88 -4.13
N HIS A 24 -4.22 1.13 -5.04
CA HIS A 24 -4.13 -0.32 -4.95
C HIS A 24 -3.31 -0.77 -3.74
N GLY A 25 -2.13 -0.17 -3.53
CA GLY A 25 -1.27 -0.49 -2.40
C GLY A 25 -1.94 -0.23 -1.05
N SER A 26 -2.77 0.81 -0.95
CA SER A 26 -3.55 1.10 0.26
C SER A 26 -4.60 0.02 0.55
N ASN A 27 -5.25 -0.51 -0.48
CA ASN A 27 -6.18 -1.63 -0.35
C ASN A 27 -5.44 -2.90 0.11
N ASP A 28 -4.28 -3.19 -0.48
CA ASP A 28 -3.47 -4.34 -0.10
C ASP A 28 -2.98 -4.25 1.35
N ILE A 29 -2.57 -3.05 1.79
CA ILE A 29 -2.23 -2.80 3.20
C ILE A 29 -3.43 -3.07 4.10
N ALA A 30 -4.63 -2.58 3.76
CA ALA A 30 -5.83 -2.81 4.58
C ALA A 30 -6.16 -4.31 4.73
N ASN A 31 -6.03 -5.07 3.63
CA ASN A 31 -6.25 -6.51 3.63
C ASN A 31 -5.24 -7.27 4.51
N ALA A 32 -4.00 -6.79 4.61
CA ALA A 32 -2.97 -7.41 5.43
C ALA A 32 -3.02 -6.96 6.91
N VAL A 33 -3.34 -5.68 7.16
CA VAL A 33 -3.38 -5.09 8.49
C VAL A 33 -4.60 -5.53 9.29
N GLY A 34 -5.76 -5.74 8.66
CA GLY A 34 -7.00 -6.13 9.35
C GLY A 34 -6.84 -7.40 10.21
N PRO A 35 -6.41 -8.54 9.64
CA PRO A 35 -6.13 -9.75 10.41
C PRO A 35 -5.03 -9.56 11.45
N PHE A 36 -3.99 -8.78 11.13
CA PHE A 36 -2.88 -8.51 12.04
C PHE A 36 -3.31 -7.72 13.29
N ALA A 37 -4.15 -6.70 13.11
CA ALA A 37 -4.71 -5.92 14.20
C ALA A 37 -5.62 -6.75 15.09
N ALA A 38 -6.46 -7.62 14.51
CA ALA A 38 -7.31 -8.53 15.26
C ALA A 38 -6.50 -9.50 16.14
N ILE A 39 -5.38 -10.01 15.63
CA ILE A 39 -4.48 -10.90 16.39
C ILE A 39 -3.86 -10.15 17.58
N ILE A 40 -3.30 -8.96 17.35
CA ILE A 40 -2.68 -8.16 18.42
C ILE A 40 -3.70 -7.79 19.49
N ASP A 41 -4.88 -7.35 19.07
CA ASP A 41 -5.96 -6.96 19.99
C ASP A 41 -6.43 -8.14 20.85
N THR A 42 -6.58 -9.32 20.25
CA THR A 42 -6.95 -10.54 20.98
C THR A 42 -5.87 -10.95 21.99
N LEU A 43 -4.60 -10.86 21.61
CA LEU A 43 -3.47 -11.16 22.51
C LEU A 43 -3.36 -10.17 23.67
N ALA A 44 -3.69 -8.90 23.45
CA ALA A 44 -3.64 -7.87 24.49
C ALA A 44 -4.80 -8.00 25.49
N ASN A 45 -6.02 -8.27 25.00
CA ASN A 45 -7.24 -8.22 25.81
C ASN A 45 -7.73 -9.60 26.27
N ASN A 46 -7.17 -10.69 25.74
CA ASN A 46 -7.65 -12.07 25.95
C ASN A 46 -9.14 -12.28 25.56
N THR A 47 -9.67 -11.41 24.70
CA THR A 47 -11.06 -11.44 24.21
C THR A 47 -11.09 -11.18 22.73
N ILE A 48 -12.07 -11.77 22.03
CA ILE A 48 -12.30 -11.49 20.61
C ILE A 48 -13.23 -10.29 20.53
N ASN A 49 -12.67 -9.11 20.25
CA ASN A 49 -13.46 -7.91 20.08
C ASN A 49 -13.97 -7.80 18.64
N PRO A 50 -15.20 -7.28 18.43
CA PRO A 50 -15.76 -7.07 17.09
C PRO A 50 -15.07 -5.95 16.31
N THR A 51 -14.32 -5.09 17.00
CA THR A 51 -13.58 -3.97 16.43
C THR A 51 -12.18 -3.95 17.02
N ALA A 52 -11.16 -3.94 16.17
CA ALA A 52 -9.77 -3.75 16.56
C ALA A 52 -9.29 -2.42 15.97
N GLU A 53 -8.82 -1.52 16.83
CA GLU A 53 -8.17 -0.30 16.35
C GLU A 53 -6.80 -0.64 15.78
N VAL A 54 -6.42 0.03 14.69
CA VAL A 54 -5.12 -0.14 14.06
C VAL A 54 -4.19 1.00 14.49
N PRO A 55 -3.14 0.72 15.29
CA PRO A 55 -2.13 1.71 15.62
C PRO A 55 -1.45 2.31 14.38
N PRO A 56 -1.22 3.64 14.32
CA PRO A 56 -0.53 4.29 13.21
C PRO A 56 0.85 3.73 12.91
N ILE A 57 1.56 3.23 13.92
CA ILE A 57 2.87 2.60 13.78
C ILE A 57 2.78 1.35 12.90
N ILE A 58 1.74 0.52 13.07
CA ILE A 58 1.54 -0.69 12.27
C ILE A 58 1.28 -0.30 10.81
N MET A 59 0.45 0.71 10.55
CA MET A 59 0.23 1.22 9.20
C MET A 59 1.53 1.70 8.53
N ALA A 60 2.37 2.43 9.28
CA ALA A 60 3.67 2.87 8.78
C ALA A 60 4.61 1.68 8.48
N THR A 61 4.64 0.67 9.34
CA THR A 61 5.45 -0.55 9.12
C THR A 61 5.00 -1.30 7.86
N PHE A 62 3.70 -1.47 7.66
CA PHE A 62 3.18 -2.12 6.45
C PHE A 62 3.43 -1.28 5.19
N GLY A 63 3.40 0.05 5.29
CA GLY A 63 3.83 0.94 4.20
C GLY A 63 5.30 0.72 3.81
N VAL A 64 6.20 0.66 4.80
CA VAL A 64 7.64 0.35 4.55
C VAL A 64 7.80 -1.05 3.99
N ALA A 65 7.06 -2.04 4.50
CA ALA A 65 7.09 -3.41 4.00
C ALA A 65 6.63 -3.51 2.53
N LEU A 66 5.59 -2.76 2.15
CA LEU A 66 5.13 -2.70 0.77
C LEU A 66 6.20 -2.10 -0.16
N VAL A 67 6.78 -0.96 0.22
CA VAL A 67 7.82 -0.29 -0.57
C VAL A 67 9.06 -1.18 -0.73
N THR A 68 9.51 -1.82 0.36
CA THR A 68 10.65 -2.74 0.32
C THR A 68 10.34 -3.97 -0.53
N GLY A 69 9.16 -4.58 -0.38
CA GLY A 69 8.71 -5.69 -1.22
C GLY A 69 8.71 -5.35 -2.71
N LEU A 70 8.17 -4.18 -3.06
CA LEU A 70 8.16 -3.69 -4.45
C LEU A 70 9.57 -3.41 -4.97
N TRP A 71 10.46 -2.87 -4.14
CA TRP A 71 11.86 -2.60 -4.51
C TRP A 71 12.60 -3.90 -4.88
N PHE A 72 12.46 -4.95 -4.07
CA PHE A 72 13.19 -6.20 -4.29
C PHE A 72 12.54 -7.09 -5.34
N MET A 73 11.22 -7.20 -5.34
CA MET A 73 10.47 -8.19 -6.15
C MET A 73 9.70 -7.56 -7.32
N GLY A 74 9.52 -6.24 -7.36
CA GLY A 74 8.70 -5.58 -8.37
C GLY A 74 9.21 -5.78 -9.80
N LYS A 75 10.53 -5.90 -9.98
CA LYS A 75 11.15 -6.17 -11.29
C LYS A 75 10.82 -7.55 -11.88
N GLU A 76 10.40 -8.51 -11.05
CA GLU A 76 10.04 -9.85 -11.50
C GLU A 76 8.57 -9.91 -11.97
N VAL A 77 7.76 -8.92 -11.57
CA VAL A 77 6.32 -8.85 -11.86
C VAL A 77 6.03 -7.81 -12.95
N ILE A 78 6.74 -6.68 -12.95
CA ILE A 78 6.56 -5.57 -13.88
C ILE A 78 7.61 -5.69 -14.99
N LYS A 79 7.15 -5.89 -16.24
CA LYS A 79 7.99 -5.96 -17.45
C LYS A 79 8.27 -4.58 -18.04
#